data_AF-A0A8S2MHN8-F1
#
_entry.id   AF-A0A8S2MHN8-F1
#
_cell.length_a   1.000
_cell.length_b   1.000
_cell.length_c   1.000
_cell.angle_alpha   90.00
_cell.angle_beta   90.00
_cell.angle_gamma   90.00
#
_symmetry.space_group_name_H-M   'P 1'
#
loop_
_entity.id
_entity.type
_entity.pdbx_description
1 polymer ?
#
loop_
_entity_poly.entity_id
_entity_poly.type
_entity_poly.pdbx_seq_one_letter_code
_entity_poly.pdbx_strand_id
1 'polypeptide(L)'
;MIQKNSTNNTYQRRIPRIIHQTWKDASIPPRWNLSVRSVRKLNADHFEYRLWTDNDMHEFVREKEPDVYANTFLTYSHNIQRVDAFRYILLYHLGGVYIDMDAGCSKSLDILLDALEALDPQAKHLAALPETKPNGLSNDFMISTKGHPLFAELVSHLSIFNHNYIVYYLTIMLSAGPLFLTINEQFFRRSSGIISVRTIEGKAYSPLLLWFAGGNSWHGRDAQIIKYIYE
;
A
#
# COMPACT_ATOMS: atom_id res chain seq x y z
N MET A 1 -9.10 -46.67 -19.54
CA MET A 1 -8.04 -45.72 -19.17
C MET A 1 -8.49 -44.34 -19.59
N ILE A 2 -8.93 -43.50 -18.66
CA ILE A 2 -9.38 -42.13 -18.95
C ILE A 2 -8.14 -41.24 -18.83
N GLN A 3 -7.64 -40.74 -19.95
CA GLN A 3 -6.60 -39.72 -19.97
C GLN A 3 -7.15 -38.43 -19.34
N LYS A 4 -6.61 -38.05 -18.18
CA LYS A 4 -6.75 -36.70 -17.64
C LYS A 4 -5.95 -35.76 -18.53
N ASN A 5 -6.62 -35.00 -19.39
CA ASN A 5 -6.02 -33.84 -20.03
C ASN A 5 -5.72 -32.79 -18.95
N SER A 6 -4.46 -32.69 -18.54
CA SER A 6 -3.97 -31.56 -17.76
C SER A 6 -3.89 -30.34 -18.69
N THR A 7 -4.94 -29.52 -18.71
CA THR A 7 -4.83 -28.18 -19.28
C THR A 7 -3.90 -27.36 -18.40
N ASN A 8 -2.62 -27.35 -18.73
CA ASN A 8 -1.63 -26.39 -18.23
C ASN A 8 -1.96 -25.01 -18.84
N ASN A 9 -3.04 -24.40 -18.37
CA ASN A 9 -3.30 -22.99 -18.62
C ASN A 9 -2.51 -22.22 -17.55
N THR A 10 -1.23 -21.95 -17.80
CA THR A 10 -0.42 -21.12 -16.92
C THR A 10 -0.90 -19.68 -17.04
N TYR A 11 -1.93 -19.34 -16.28
CA TYR A 11 -2.41 -17.98 -16.16
C TYR A 11 -1.24 -17.09 -15.72
N GLN A 12 -0.82 -16.17 -16.59
CA GLN A 12 0.30 -15.29 -16.26
C GLN A 12 -0.16 -14.33 -15.17
N ARG A 13 0.33 -14.56 -13.94
CA ARG A 13 0.05 -13.70 -12.80
C ARG A 13 0.51 -12.27 -13.09
N ARG A 14 -0.41 -11.31 -13.03
CA ARG A 14 -0.15 -9.89 -13.33
C ARG A 14 0.32 -9.13 -12.11
N ILE A 15 -0.19 -9.48 -10.93
CA ILE A 15 0.20 -8.87 -9.66
C ILE A 15 1.42 -9.65 -9.11
N PRO A 16 2.59 -9.02 -8.98
CA PRO A 16 3.78 -9.66 -8.43
C PRO A 16 3.51 -10.24 -7.05
N ARG A 17 3.98 -11.47 -6.79
CA ARG A 17 3.86 -12.09 -5.46
C ARG A 17 5.01 -11.65 -4.57
N ILE A 18 4.99 -10.37 -4.24
CA ILE A 18 5.95 -9.74 -3.32
C ILE A 18 5.15 -9.02 -2.26
N ILE A 19 5.49 -9.26 -0.99
CA ILE A 19 4.95 -8.55 0.16
C ILE A 19 6.00 -7.59 0.67
N HIS A 20 5.58 -6.35 0.87
CA HIS A 20 6.40 -5.25 1.35
C HIS A 20 5.87 -4.77 2.69
N GLN A 21 6.76 -4.73 3.68
CA GLN A 21 6.53 -4.00 4.93
C GLN A 21 7.67 -3.04 5.16
N THR A 22 7.40 -1.90 5.79
CA THR A 22 8.43 -0.92 6.17
C THR A 22 8.57 -0.86 7.67
N TRP A 23 9.79 -0.78 8.15
CA TRP A 23 10.08 -0.42 9.54
C TRP A 23 11.35 0.41 9.62
N LYS A 24 11.63 1.01 10.78
CA LYS A 24 12.83 1.81 10.97
C LYS A 24 14.10 1.02 10.64
N ASP A 25 14.18 -0.21 11.16
CA ASP A 25 15.34 -1.10 11.07
C ASP A 25 14.89 -2.57 11.14
N ALA A 26 15.84 -3.51 11.24
CA ALA A 26 15.54 -4.94 11.34
C ALA A 26 14.96 -5.39 12.70
N SER A 27 14.97 -4.52 13.73
CA SER A 27 14.52 -4.80 15.09
C SER A 27 13.04 -4.47 15.25
N ILE A 28 12.19 -5.40 14.84
CA ILE A 28 10.74 -5.25 14.91
C ILE A 28 10.25 -5.26 16.38
N PRO A 29 9.42 -4.29 16.81
CA PRO A 29 8.84 -4.28 18.14
C PRO A 29 8.04 -5.54 18.46
N PRO A 30 8.16 -6.14 19.66
CA PRO A 30 7.47 -7.37 20.01
C PRO A 30 5.95 -7.34 19.83
N ARG A 31 5.32 -6.16 19.98
CA ARG A 31 3.88 -5.97 19.77
C ARG A 31 3.40 -6.33 18.36
N TRP A 32 4.27 -6.32 17.36
CA TRP A 32 3.96 -6.68 15.97
C TRP A 32 4.56 -8.01 15.53
N ASN A 33 5.16 -8.78 16.44
CA ASN A 33 5.68 -10.10 16.10
C ASN A 33 4.58 -11.03 15.57
N LEU A 34 3.38 -10.95 16.13
CA LEU A 34 2.26 -11.80 15.70
C LEU A 34 1.77 -11.44 14.29
N SER A 35 1.58 -10.14 14.00
CA SER A 35 1.14 -9.67 12.68
C SER A 35 2.16 -10.03 11.61
N VAL A 36 3.42 -9.63 11.80
CA VAL A 36 4.50 -9.94 10.85
C VAL A 36 4.70 -11.44 10.65
N ARG A 37 4.69 -12.23 11.73
CA ARG A 37 4.83 -13.68 11.63
C ARG A 37 3.67 -14.31 10.87
N SER A 38 2.44 -13.82 11.07
CA SER A 38 1.27 -14.33 10.34
C SER A 38 1.38 -14.05 8.84
N VAL A 39 1.80 -12.83 8.46
CA VAL A 39 2.04 -12.45 7.06
C VAL A 39 3.11 -13.35 6.44
N ARG A 40 4.26 -13.50 7.09
CA ARG A 40 5.36 -14.33 6.57
C ARG A 40 4.97 -15.80 6.46
N LYS A 41 4.34 -16.36 7.51
CA LYS A 41 4.00 -17.79 7.57
C LYS A 41 2.93 -18.18 6.55
N LEU A 42 1.86 -17.39 6.41
CA LEU A 42 0.72 -17.74 5.56
C LEU A 42 0.97 -17.49 4.06
N ASN A 43 2.08 -16.82 3.72
CA ASN A 43 2.42 -16.48 2.34
C ASN A 43 3.78 -17.06 1.90
N ALA A 44 4.45 -17.86 2.74
CA ALA A 44 5.82 -18.33 2.53
C ALA A 44 6.03 -19.12 1.22
N ASP A 45 5.01 -19.84 0.77
CA ASP A 45 5.15 -20.76 -0.38
C ASP A 45 5.07 -20.05 -1.73
N HIS A 46 4.50 -18.85 -1.78
CA HIS A 46 4.15 -18.17 -3.04
C HIS A 46 4.62 -16.73 -3.12
N PHE A 47 4.98 -16.11 -1.99
CA PHE A 47 5.40 -14.73 -1.94
C PHE A 47 6.86 -14.58 -1.52
N GLU A 48 7.55 -13.67 -2.19
CA GLU A 48 8.75 -13.07 -1.64
C GLU A 48 8.35 -12.06 -0.56
N TYR A 49 8.99 -12.12 0.61
CA TYR A 49 8.78 -11.14 1.68
C TYR A 49 9.98 -10.19 1.75
N ARG A 50 9.72 -8.88 1.74
CA ARG A 50 10.72 -7.83 1.92
C ARG A 50 10.34 -6.89 3.06
N LEU A 51 11.23 -6.78 4.04
CA LEU A 51 11.23 -5.71 5.02
C LEU A 51 12.14 -4.59 4.50
N TRP A 52 11.60 -3.38 4.39
CA TRP A 52 12.35 -2.19 3.98
C TRP A 52 12.64 -1.33 5.20
N THR A 53 13.92 -1.14 5.50
CA THR A 53 14.38 -0.23 6.55
C THR A 53 14.36 1.21 6.07
N ASP A 54 14.51 2.18 6.99
CA ASP A 54 14.66 3.60 6.61
C ASP A 54 15.83 3.77 5.60
N ASN A 55 16.94 3.06 5.81
CA ASN A 55 18.08 3.13 4.88
C ASN A 55 17.73 2.56 3.49
N ASP A 56 17.06 1.41 3.45
CA ASP A 56 16.66 0.78 2.18
C ASP A 56 15.70 1.68 1.40
N MET A 57 14.78 2.36 2.08
CA MET A 57 13.89 3.34 1.45
C MET A 57 14.68 4.46 0.78
N HIS A 58 15.65 5.05 1.50
CA HIS A 58 16.46 6.13 0.95
C HIS A 58 17.30 5.67 -0.24
N GLU A 59 17.92 4.50 -0.18
CA GLU A 59 18.70 3.94 -1.28
C GLU A 59 17.82 3.66 -2.50
N PHE A 60 16.67 3.00 -2.29
CA PHE A 60 15.75 2.66 -3.36
C PHE A 60 15.20 3.88 -4.08
N VAL A 61 14.73 4.90 -3.34
CA VAL A 61 14.17 6.11 -3.95
C VAL A 61 15.25 6.91 -4.67
N ARG A 62 16.46 7.00 -4.10
CA ARG A 62 17.59 7.67 -4.76
C ARG A 62 17.95 7.00 -6.09
N GLU A 63 17.89 5.67 -6.17
CA GLU A 63 18.18 4.91 -7.39
C GLU A 63 17.06 5.00 -8.42
N LYS A 64 15.80 4.82 -7.99
CA LYS A 64 14.66 4.69 -8.90
C LYS A 64 14.01 6.02 -9.31
N GLU A 65 14.06 7.02 -8.44
CA GLU A 65 13.41 8.31 -8.61
C GLU A 65 14.33 9.45 -8.11
N PRO A 66 15.52 9.66 -8.71
CA PRO A 66 16.53 10.59 -8.20
C PRO A 66 16.03 12.04 -8.08
N ASP A 67 15.18 12.49 -9.00
CA ASP A 67 14.60 13.84 -8.97
C ASP A 67 13.58 13.99 -7.82
N VAL A 68 12.72 12.99 -7.61
CA VAL A 68 11.79 12.95 -6.47
C VAL A 68 12.58 12.87 -5.16
N TYR A 69 13.66 12.08 -5.13
CA TYR A 69 14.53 11.94 -3.98
C TYR A 69 15.08 13.30 -3.53
N ALA A 70 15.74 14.00 -4.45
CA ALA A 70 16.42 15.26 -4.17
C ALA A 70 15.43 16.39 -3.83
N ASN A 71 14.36 16.53 -4.62
CA ASN A 71 13.49 17.71 -4.56
C ASN A 71 12.26 17.54 -3.65
N THR A 72 11.94 16.33 -3.21
CA THR A 72 10.74 16.07 -2.41
C THR A 72 11.03 15.18 -1.22
N PHE A 73 11.56 13.97 -1.45
CA PHE A 73 11.73 12.96 -0.40
C PHE A 73 12.63 13.44 0.74
N LEU A 74 13.75 14.10 0.42
CA LEU A 74 14.64 14.67 1.44
C LEU A 74 13.98 15.83 2.21
N THR A 75 13.12 16.59 1.54
CA THR A 75 12.51 17.82 2.08
C THR A 75 11.30 17.57 3.00
N TYR A 76 10.76 16.36 3.05
CA TYR A 76 9.67 16.03 3.98
C TYR A 76 10.08 16.29 5.44
N SER A 77 9.25 17.03 6.17
CA SER A 77 9.51 17.38 7.58
C SER A 77 9.48 16.16 8.50
N HIS A 78 8.70 15.13 8.16
CA HIS A 78 8.47 13.96 9.01
C HIS A 78 8.77 12.66 8.28
N ASN A 79 9.37 11.69 8.99
CA ASN A 79 9.70 10.39 8.39
C ASN A 79 8.46 9.63 7.90
N ILE A 80 7.32 9.78 8.58
CA ILE A 80 6.07 9.14 8.14
C ILE A 80 5.63 9.61 6.74
N GLN A 81 5.89 10.87 6.35
CA GLN A 81 5.63 11.33 4.98
C GLN A 81 6.52 10.61 3.97
N ARG A 82 7.78 10.32 4.33
CA ARG A 82 8.70 9.51 3.51
C ARG A 82 8.23 8.07 3.37
N VAL A 83 7.79 7.47 4.48
CA VAL A 83 7.21 6.12 4.48
C VAL A 83 5.98 6.10 3.56
N ASP A 84 5.05 7.04 3.73
CA ASP A 84 3.85 7.17 2.90
C ASP A 84 4.18 7.31 1.41
N ALA A 85 5.08 8.23 1.06
CA ALA A 85 5.54 8.42 -0.32
C ALA A 85 6.23 7.17 -0.88
N PHE A 86 7.06 6.51 -0.06
CA PHE A 86 7.78 5.30 -0.44
C PHE A 86 6.82 4.17 -0.81
N ARG A 87 5.69 4.01 -0.12
CA ARG A 87 4.68 2.99 -0.45
C ARG A 87 4.23 3.09 -1.91
N TYR A 88 4.04 4.31 -2.42
CA TYR A 88 3.61 4.54 -3.80
C TYR A 88 4.74 4.30 -4.81
N ILE A 89 5.93 4.83 -4.53
CA ILE A 89 7.13 4.63 -5.37
C ILE A 89 7.44 3.14 -5.49
N LEU A 90 7.42 2.44 -4.36
CA LEU A 90 7.68 1.01 -4.29
C LEU A 90 6.69 0.21 -5.14
N LEU A 91 5.39 0.45 -4.98
CA LEU A 91 4.36 -0.27 -5.73
C LEU A 91 4.35 0.12 -7.22
N TYR A 92 4.74 1.33 -7.58
CA TYR A 92 4.94 1.69 -8.99
C TYR A 92 6.06 0.85 -9.62
N HIS A 93 7.22 0.76 -8.97
CA HIS A 93 8.41 0.12 -9.52
C HIS A 93 8.41 -1.41 -9.43
N LEU A 94 7.84 -1.96 -8.36
CA LEU A 94 7.87 -3.40 -8.08
C LEU A 94 6.49 -4.06 -8.18
N GLY A 95 5.40 -3.33 -8.00
CA GLY A 95 4.07 -3.91 -7.79
C GLY A 95 4.00 -4.72 -6.50
N GLY A 96 3.03 -5.63 -6.43
CA GLY A 96 2.83 -6.54 -5.32
C GLY A 96 1.90 -5.99 -4.26
N VAL A 97 2.18 -6.32 -3.00
CA VAL A 97 1.33 -5.99 -1.85
C VAL A 97 2.14 -5.21 -0.83
N TYR A 98 1.70 -4.00 -0.53
CA TYR A 98 2.15 -3.28 0.66
C TYR A 98 1.20 -3.55 1.82
N ILE A 99 1.74 -3.79 3.02
CA ILE A 99 0.95 -4.01 4.23
C ILE A 99 1.68 -3.49 5.47
N ASP A 100 1.00 -2.70 6.30
CA ASP A 100 1.56 -2.16 7.53
C ASP A 100 1.92 -3.23 8.57
N MET A 101 2.85 -2.90 9.45
CA MET A 101 3.41 -3.82 10.45
C MET A 101 2.38 -4.26 11.49
N ASP A 102 1.35 -3.44 11.74
CA ASP A 102 0.24 -3.76 12.63
C ASP A 102 -0.86 -4.58 11.96
N ALA A 103 -0.77 -4.86 10.65
CA ALA A 103 -1.70 -5.71 9.94
C ALA A 103 -1.14 -7.14 9.79
N GLY A 104 -1.90 -8.11 10.30
CA GLY A 104 -1.63 -9.55 10.19
C GLY A 104 -2.55 -10.22 9.19
N CYS A 105 -2.18 -11.42 8.74
CA CYS A 105 -2.98 -12.28 7.86
C CYS A 105 -3.72 -13.36 8.68
N SER A 106 -4.96 -13.63 8.32
CA SER A 106 -5.74 -14.81 8.73
C SER A 106 -5.69 -15.93 7.69
N LYS A 107 -5.45 -15.57 6.42
CA LYS A 107 -5.29 -16.49 5.27
C LYS A 107 -4.21 -15.98 4.33
N SER A 108 -3.78 -16.81 3.38
CA SER A 108 -2.88 -16.37 2.31
C SER A 108 -3.53 -15.29 1.45
N LEU A 109 -2.72 -14.30 1.06
CA LEU A 109 -3.12 -13.23 0.15
C LEU A 109 -3.29 -13.72 -1.30
N ASP A 110 -2.80 -14.91 -1.64
CA ASP A 110 -2.96 -15.49 -2.99
C ASP A 110 -4.44 -15.55 -3.39
N ILE A 111 -5.33 -15.89 -2.44
CA ILE A 111 -6.78 -15.94 -2.67
C ILE A 111 -7.32 -14.58 -3.15
N LEU A 112 -6.85 -13.50 -2.53
CA LEU A 112 -7.30 -12.15 -2.87
C LEU A 112 -6.74 -11.71 -4.22
N LEU A 113 -5.44 -11.95 -4.47
CA LEU A 113 -4.81 -11.56 -5.73
C LEU A 113 -5.36 -12.35 -6.91
N ASP A 114 -5.58 -13.66 -6.76
CA ASP A 114 -6.21 -14.50 -7.79
C ASP A 114 -7.64 -14.03 -8.09
N ALA A 115 -8.41 -13.66 -7.05
CA ALA A 115 -9.75 -13.11 -7.24
C ALA A 115 -9.71 -11.76 -7.99
N LEU A 116 -8.81 -10.85 -7.62
CA LEU A 116 -8.64 -9.56 -8.32
C LEU A 116 -8.31 -9.76 -9.80
N GLU A 117 -7.39 -10.67 -10.10
CA GLU A 117 -7.02 -10.99 -11.47
C GLU A 117 -8.17 -11.63 -12.27
N ALA A 118 -8.92 -12.55 -11.65
CA ALA A 118 -10.06 -13.22 -12.27
C ALA A 118 -11.25 -12.28 -12.53
N LEU A 119 -11.47 -11.26 -11.69
CA LEU A 119 -12.53 -10.28 -11.85
C LEU A 119 -12.32 -9.34 -13.04
N ASP A 120 -11.07 -9.09 -13.42
CA ASP A 120 -10.69 -8.21 -14.53
C ASP A 120 -9.70 -8.90 -15.49
N PRO A 121 -10.09 -9.96 -16.21
CA PRO A 121 -9.16 -10.81 -16.96
C PRO A 121 -8.47 -10.09 -18.13
N GLN A 122 -9.05 -9.00 -18.64
CA GLN A 122 -8.51 -8.23 -19.76
C GLN A 122 -7.74 -6.97 -19.32
N ALA A 123 -7.76 -6.63 -18.03
CA ALA A 123 -7.07 -5.45 -17.54
C ALA A 123 -5.55 -5.66 -17.54
N LYS A 124 -4.83 -4.72 -18.17
CA LYS A 124 -3.36 -4.72 -18.19
C LYS A 124 -2.77 -4.39 -16.82
N HIS A 125 -3.37 -3.42 -16.15
CA HIS A 125 -2.98 -2.96 -14.81
C HIS A 125 -4.10 -3.32 -13.84
N LEU A 126 -3.77 -3.61 -12.58
CA LEU A 126 -4.74 -3.87 -11.51
C LEU A 126 -4.23 -3.20 -10.24
N ALA A 127 -5.14 -2.60 -9.49
CA ALA A 127 -4.86 -2.11 -8.15
C ALA A 127 -6.07 -2.34 -7.24
N ALA A 128 -5.81 -2.52 -5.95
CA ALA A 128 -6.86 -2.58 -4.95
C ALA A 128 -6.47 -1.81 -3.69
N LEU A 129 -7.38 -0.94 -3.23
CA LEU A 129 -7.16 0.00 -2.13
C LEU A 129 -8.32 -0.09 -1.11
N PRO A 130 -8.04 -0.18 0.19
CA PRO A 130 -9.05 -0.29 1.22
C PRO A 130 -9.77 1.04 1.47
N GLU A 131 -11.07 0.97 1.73
CA GLU A 131 -11.86 2.13 2.16
C GLU A 131 -11.66 2.41 3.66
N THR A 132 -11.65 3.69 4.02
CA THR A 132 -11.62 4.15 5.42
C THR A 132 -12.85 4.98 5.77
N LYS A 133 -13.22 4.98 7.05
CA LYS A 133 -14.31 5.81 7.60
C LYS A 133 -13.80 7.21 7.99
N PRO A 134 -14.65 8.26 7.96
CA PRO A 134 -16.03 8.27 7.47
C PRO A 134 -16.14 8.23 5.94
N ASN A 135 -15.11 8.66 5.19
CA ASN A 135 -14.99 8.51 3.74
C ASN A 135 -13.50 8.51 3.33
N GLY A 136 -13.14 7.81 2.25
CA GLY A 136 -11.81 7.86 1.63
C GLY A 136 -11.13 6.50 1.54
N LEU A 137 -9.84 6.52 1.19
CA LEU A 137 -8.99 5.34 1.06
C LEU A 137 -7.91 5.34 2.15
N SER A 138 -7.58 4.16 2.67
CA SER A 138 -6.40 3.97 3.52
C SER A 138 -5.20 3.55 2.68
N ASN A 139 -4.00 3.94 3.13
CA ASN A 139 -2.72 3.58 2.51
C ASN A 139 -1.93 2.56 3.35
N ASP A 140 -2.58 1.92 4.33
CA ASP A 140 -2.00 0.88 5.21
C ASP A 140 -1.91 -0.51 4.57
N PHE A 141 -2.73 -0.77 3.54
CA PHE A 141 -2.74 -1.99 2.74
C PHE A 141 -3.03 -1.62 1.29
N MET A 142 -2.18 -2.03 0.36
CA MET A 142 -2.37 -1.67 -1.06
C MET A 142 -1.85 -2.78 -1.95
N ILE A 143 -2.59 -3.06 -3.02
CA ILE A 143 -2.21 -4.06 -4.03
C ILE A 143 -2.05 -3.36 -5.37
N SER A 144 -1.01 -3.70 -6.13
CA SER A 144 -0.80 -3.13 -7.45
C SER A 144 -0.01 -4.05 -8.39
N THR A 145 -0.35 -4.02 -9.67
CA THR A 145 0.57 -4.44 -10.73
C THR A 145 1.74 -3.46 -10.83
N LYS A 146 2.92 -3.95 -11.20
CA LYS A 146 4.04 -3.07 -11.55
C LYS A 146 3.64 -2.08 -12.66
N GLY A 147 4.02 -0.81 -12.50
CA GLY A 147 3.77 0.25 -13.47
C GLY A 147 2.32 0.70 -13.58
N HIS A 148 1.50 0.50 -12.55
CA HIS A 148 0.11 0.91 -12.58
C HIS A 148 -0.04 2.44 -12.74
N PRO A 149 -0.86 2.95 -13.68
CA PRO A 149 -0.98 4.39 -13.97
C PRO A 149 -1.33 5.27 -12.76
N LEU A 150 -2.26 4.83 -11.90
CA LEU A 150 -2.55 5.54 -10.63
C LEU A 150 -1.29 5.78 -9.80
N PHE A 151 -0.41 4.77 -9.67
CA PHE A 151 0.80 4.92 -8.86
C PHE A 151 1.84 5.82 -9.54
N ALA A 152 1.89 5.85 -10.87
CA ALA A 152 2.68 6.85 -11.60
C ALA A 152 2.20 8.28 -11.29
N GLU A 153 0.88 8.49 -11.30
CA GLU A 153 0.27 9.78 -10.99
C GLU A 153 0.55 10.18 -9.54
N LEU A 154 0.35 9.27 -8.58
CA LEU A 154 0.70 9.48 -7.17
C LEU A 154 2.16 9.93 -7.01
N VAL A 155 3.12 9.23 -7.64
CA VAL A 155 4.54 9.60 -7.58
C VAL A 155 4.78 11.00 -8.17
N SER A 156 4.16 11.32 -9.31
CA SER A 156 4.32 12.63 -9.97
C SER A 156 3.76 13.80 -9.16
N HIS A 157 2.76 13.56 -8.32
CA HIS A 157 2.09 14.60 -7.52
C HIS A 157 2.70 14.79 -6.12
N LEU A 158 3.64 13.93 -5.68
CA LEU A 158 4.28 14.03 -4.36
C LEU A 158 4.86 15.42 -4.08
N SER A 159 5.53 16.03 -5.07
CA SER A 159 6.14 17.35 -4.91
C SER A 159 5.10 18.46 -4.76
N ILE A 160 3.99 18.36 -5.49
CA ILE A 160 2.89 19.34 -5.50
C ILE A 160 2.16 19.35 -4.16
N PHE A 161 2.04 18.21 -3.48
CA PHE A 161 1.34 18.11 -2.20
C PHE A 161 2.28 18.26 -0.98
N ASN A 162 3.59 18.41 -1.19
CA ASN A 162 4.56 18.60 -0.11
C ASN A 162 4.51 20.01 0.49
N HIS A 163 3.46 20.28 1.26
CA HIS A 163 3.27 21.52 1.99
C HIS A 163 3.25 21.27 3.50
N ASN A 164 3.64 22.30 4.27
CA ASN A 164 3.45 22.31 5.72
C ASN A 164 2.11 23.00 6.04
N TYR A 165 1.13 22.24 6.51
CA TYR A 165 -0.23 22.72 6.79
C TYR A 165 -0.41 23.24 8.22
N ILE A 166 0.69 23.57 8.91
CA ILE A 166 0.77 24.04 10.32
C ILE A 166 0.37 22.97 11.33
N VAL A 167 -0.69 22.21 11.05
CA VAL A 167 -1.17 21.08 11.83
C VAL A 167 -0.46 19.81 11.37
N TYR A 168 0.21 19.13 12.30
CA TYR A 168 1.00 17.94 12.05
C TYR A 168 0.16 16.82 11.40
N TYR A 169 -1.01 16.51 11.95
CA TYR A 169 -1.90 15.49 11.40
C TYR A 169 -2.33 15.79 9.95
N LEU A 170 -2.78 17.02 9.66
CA LEU A 170 -3.18 17.41 8.30
C LEU A 170 -1.99 17.39 7.34
N THR A 171 -0.82 17.79 7.80
CA THR A 171 0.42 17.76 7.01
C THR A 171 0.72 16.35 6.54
N ILE A 172 0.61 15.36 7.41
CA ILE A 172 0.84 13.95 7.04
C ILE A 172 -0.25 13.47 6.08
N MET A 173 -1.52 13.65 6.45
CA MET A 173 -2.65 13.13 5.68
C MET A 173 -2.69 13.66 4.24
N LEU A 174 -2.40 14.95 4.03
CA LEU A 174 -2.51 15.63 2.73
C LEU A 174 -1.26 15.54 1.86
N SER A 175 -0.07 15.40 2.43
CA SER A 175 1.17 15.43 1.63
C SER A 175 1.46 14.12 0.91
N ALA A 176 1.32 13.01 1.61
CA ALA A 176 1.47 11.66 1.07
C ALA A 176 0.55 10.63 1.76
N GLY A 177 -0.21 11.02 2.78
CA GLY A 177 -1.04 10.11 3.54
C GLY A 177 -2.39 9.73 2.88
N PRO A 178 -3.34 9.21 3.67
CA PRO A 178 -4.65 8.76 3.17
C PRO A 178 -5.48 9.82 2.41
N LEU A 179 -5.42 11.10 2.79
CA LEU A 179 -6.15 12.15 2.05
C LEU A 179 -5.50 12.44 0.70
N PHE A 180 -4.17 12.45 0.64
CA PHE A 180 -3.43 12.52 -0.62
C PHE A 180 -3.86 11.41 -1.58
N LEU A 181 -3.86 10.16 -1.12
CA LEU A 181 -4.29 9.01 -1.91
C LEU A 181 -5.73 9.17 -2.41
N THR A 182 -6.64 9.54 -1.51
CA THR A 182 -8.07 9.69 -1.82
C THR A 182 -8.29 10.75 -2.90
N ILE A 183 -7.65 11.91 -2.77
CA ILE A 183 -7.80 13.02 -3.72
C ILE A 183 -7.30 12.60 -5.11
N ASN A 184 -6.09 12.06 -5.18
CA ASN A 184 -5.47 11.66 -6.46
C ASN A 184 -6.22 10.51 -7.13
N GLU A 185 -6.73 9.56 -6.36
CA GLU A 185 -7.53 8.47 -6.92
C GLU A 185 -8.84 8.96 -7.54
N GLN A 186 -9.52 9.91 -6.89
CA GLN A 186 -10.73 10.52 -7.43
C GLN A 186 -10.47 11.27 -8.73
N PHE A 187 -9.34 12.00 -8.83
CA PHE A 187 -8.94 12.66 -10.08
C PHE A 187 -8.61 11.64 -11.16
N PHE A 188 -7.82 10.62 -10.84
CA PHE A 188 -7.47 9.53 -11.75
C PHE A 188 -8.70 8.83 -12.33
N ARG A 189 -9.70 8.51 -11.49
CA ARG A 189 -10.96 7.90 -11.96
C ARG A 189 -11.72 8.77 -12.95
N ARG A 190 -11.70 10.09 -12.75
CA ARG A 190 -12.39 11.05 -13.63
C ARG A 190 -11.66 11.25 -14.96
N SER A 191 -10.33 11.17 -14.97
CA SER A 191 -9.50 11.46 -16.14
C SER A 191 -9.24 10.24 -17.04
N SER A 192 -9.04 9.06 -16.44
CA SER A 192 -8.42 7.93 -17.15
C SER A 192 -9.38 7.10 -18.00
N GLY A 193 -10.68 7.03 -17.66
CA GLY A 193 -11.64 6.13 -18.31
C GLY A 193 -11.30 4.63 -18.23
N ILE A 194 -10.15 4.27 -17.63
CA ILE A 194 -9.61 2.93 -17.47
C ILE A 194 -9.91 2.50 -16.03
N ILE A 195 -10.80 1.52 -15.87
CA ILE A 195 -11.21 1.03 -14.56
C ILE A 195 -10.45 -0.25 -14.25
N SER A 196 -9.40 -0.13 -13.45
CA SER A 196 -8.75 -1.29 -12.82
C SER A 196 -8.32 -1.05 -11.38
N VAL A 197 -8.82 0.01 -10.75
CA VAL A 197 -8.66 0.27 -9.32
C VAL A 197 -9.93 -0.17 -8.61
N ARG A 198 -9.84 -1.25 -7.84
CA ARG A 198 -10.93 -1.73 -7.00
C ARG A 198 -10.82 -1.16 -5.59
N THR A 199 -11.94 -0.76 -5.01
CA THR A 199 -11.98 -0.48 -3.58
C THR A 199 -12.26 -1.76 -2.82
N ILE A 200 -11.60 -1.93 -1.67
CA ILE A 200 -11.80 -3.09 -0.79
C ILE A 200 -12.53 -2.58 0.45
N GLU A 201 -13.79 -3.00 0.61
CA GLU A 201 -14.59 -2.59 1.76
C GLU A 201 -13.98 -3.17 3.05
N GLY A 202 -13.69 -2.33 4.06
CA GLY A 202 -13.05 -2.73 5.33
C GLY A 202 -13.69 -3.95 6.00
N LYS A 203 -15.01 -4.07 5.93
CA LYS A 203 -15.77 -5.21 6.49
C LYS A 203 -15.58 -6.51 5.70
N ALA A 204 -15.26 -6.44 4.42
CA ALA A 204 -15.16 -7.59 3.54
C ALA A 204 -13.82 -8.33 3.68
N TYR A 205 -12.72 -7.65 4.06
CA TYR A 205 -11.39 -8.28 4.16
C TYR A 205 -10.84 -8.38 5.59
N SER A 206 -11.21 -7.49 6.52
CA SER A 206 -10.60 -7.39 7.85
C SER A 206 -11.03 -8.41 8.93
N PRO A 207 -12.03 -9.29 8.73
CA PRO A 207 -12.17 -10.48 9.57
C PRO A 207 -11.85 -11.78 8.81
N LEU A 208 -11.88 -11.76 7.48
CA LEU A 208 -11.75 -12.96 6.64
C LEU A 208 -10.32 -13.22 6.16
N LEU A 209 -9.53 -12.16 5.95
CA LEU A 209 -8.20 -12.22 5.33
C LEU A 209 -7.12 -11.51 6.17
N LEU A 210 -7.43 -10.35 6.75
CA LEU A 210 -6.50 -9.57 7.57
C LEU A 210 -7.05 -9.36 8.98
N TRP A 211 -6.20 -8.95 9.92
CA TRP A 211 -6.57 -8.46 11.26
C TRP A 211 -5.57 -7.38 11.69
N PHE A 212 -5.96 -6.43 12.53
CA PHE A 212 -5.10 -5.30 12.93
C PHE A 212 -4.77 -5.33 14.43
N ALA A 213 -3.48 -5.41 14.76
CA ALA A 213 -2.95 -5.24 16.12
C ALA A 213 -2.76 -3.75 16.41
N GLY A 214 -3.81 -3.07 16.89
CA GLY A 214 -3.74 -1.73 17.50
C GLY A 214 -2.66 -0.79 16.94
N GLY A 215 -2.97 -0.09 15.85
CA GLY A 215 -2.06 0.81 15.14
C GLY A 215 -2.01 2.23 15.67
N ASN A 216 -1.67 3.19 14.79
CA ASN A 216 -1.58 4.65 15.03
C ASN A 216 -0.27 5.15 15.65
N SER A 217 0.86 4.49 15.38
CA SER A 217 2.16 4.83 15.97
C SER A 217 2.65 6.27 15.71
N TRP A 218 2.16 6.92 14.65
CA TRP A 218 2.49 8.31 14.30
C TRP A 218 1.47 9.35 14.79
N HIS A 219 0.32 8.93 15.32
CA HIS A 219 -0.75 9.85 15.71
C HIS A 219 -0.31 10.68 16.92
N GLY A 220 -0.23 12.01 16.71
CA GLY A 220 0.02 12.97 17.78
C GLY A 220 -1.24 13.26 18.62
N ARG A 221 -1.09 14.16 19.60
CA ARG A 221 -2.22 14.63 20.43
C ARG A 221 -3.30 15.34 19.59
N ASP A 222 -2.90 16.00 18.52
CA ASP A 222 -3.76 16.69 17.56
C ASP A 222 -4.66 15.72 16.77
N ALA A 223 -4.14 14.54 16.45
CA ALA A 223 -4.89 13.49 15.76
C ALA A 223 -6.09 13.00 16.58
N GLN A 224 -5.98 12.95 17.92
CA GLN A 224 -7.10 12.58 18.79
C GLN A 224 -8.21 13.65 18.82
N ILE A 225 -7.83 14.92 18.78
CA ILE A 225 -8.78 16.04 18.74
C ILE A 225 -9.52 16.06 17.40
N ILE A 226 -8.80 15.88 16.29
CA ILE A 226 -9.42 15.84 14.96
C ILE A 226 -10.34 14.64 14.84
N LYS A 227 -9.92 13.42 15.25
CA LYS A 227 -10.80 12.25 15.23
C LYS A 227 -12.06 12.46 16.07
N TYR A 228 -11.95 13.09 17.23
CA TYR A 228 -13.10 13.43 18.09
C TYR A 228 -14.09 14.43 17.45
N ILE A 229 -13.63 15.29 16.55
CA ILE A 229 -14.48 16.27 15.85
C ILE A 229 -15.22 15.63 14.65
N TYR A 230 -14.67 14.54 14.10
CA TYR A 230 -15.18 13.88 12.89
C TYR A 230 -15.90 12.53 13.16
N GLU A 231 -15.97 12.06 14.42
CA GLU A 231 -16.84 10.98 14.91
C GLU A 231 -18.18 11.51 15.42
#